data_AF-A0A812I0T7-F1
#
_entry.id   AF-A0A812I0T7-F1
#
_cell.length_a   1.000
_cell.length_b   1.000
_cell.length_c   1.000
_cell.angle_alpha   90.00
_cell.angle_beta   90.00
_cell.angle_gamma   90.00
#
_symmetry.space_group_name_H-M   'P 1'
#
loop_
_entity.id
_entity.type
_entity.pdbx_description
1 polymer ?
#
loop_
_entity_poly.entity_id
_entity_poly.type
_entity_poly.pdbx_seq_one_letter_code
_entity_poly.pdbx_strand_id
1 'polypeptide(L)' 'MKKFVLAVLIMLIAPLSIASSERNMPDSSRYEACLIDGKVVMMQPNMCYAMGGRRGG' A
#
# COMPACT_ATOMS: atom_id res chain seq x y z
N MET A 1 -3.28 13.86 -45.98
CA MET A 1 -3.67 12.63 -45.26
C MET A 1 -2.62 12.10 -44.28
N LYS A 2 -1.32 12.35 -44.48
CA LYS A 2 -0.22 11.85 -43.61
C LYS A 2 -0.23 12.40 -42.15
N LYS A 3 -0.79 13.60 -41.94
CA LYS A 3 -0.86 14.25 -40.60
C LYS A 3 -1.86 13.59 -39.65
N PHE A 4 -2.91 12.94 -40.18
CA PHE A 4 -3.91 12.25 -39.36
C PHE A 4 -3.40 10.90 -38.82
N VAL A 5 -2.57 10.20 -39.60
CA VAL A 5 -1.95 8.93 -39.18
C VAL A 5 -1.02 9.13 -37.97
N LEU A 6 -0.32 10.26 -37.92
CA LEU A 6 0.61 10.57 -36.82
C LEU A 6 -0.13 10.84 -35.50
N ALA A 7 -1.30 11.48 -35.55
CA ALA A 7 -2.10 11.78 -34.37
C ALA A 7 -2.71 10.53 -33.73
N VAL A 8 -3.10 9.54 -34.55
CA VAL A 8 -3.64 8.26 -34.07
C VAL A 8 -2.55 7.42 -33.38
N LEU A 9 -1.32 7.46 -33.90
CA LEU A 9 -0.21 6.70 -33.33
C LEU A 9 0.20 7.20 -31.94
N ILE A 10 0.09 8.52 -31.68
CA ILE A 10 0.44 9.13 -30.39
C ILE A 10 -0.62 8.83 -29.31
N MET A 11 -1.91 8.73 -29.69
CA MET A 11 -2.97 8.36 -28.73
C MET A 11 -2.91 6.90 -28.27
N LEU A 12 -2.39 5.99 -29.10
CA LEU A 12 -2.29 4.56 -28.77
C LEU A 12 -1.21 4.25 -27.72
N ILE A 13 -0.25 5.14 -27.50
CA ILE A 13 0.85 4.93 -26.54
C ILE A 13 0.48 5.46 -25.13
N ALA A 14 -0.61 6.22 -24.99
CA ALA A 14 -0.93 6.97 -23.79
C ALA A 14 -1.41 6.17 -22.56
N PRO A 15 -2.11 5.01 -22.64
CA PRO A 15 -2.73 4.45 -21.43
C PRO A 15 -1.88 3.42 -20.66
N LEU A 16 -0.60 3.20 -20.99
CA LEU A 16 0.23 2.18 -20.32
C LEU A 16 0.80 2.58 -18.95
N SER A 17 0.61 3.82 -18.49
CA SER A 17 1.41 4.36 -17.39
C SER A 17 0.73 4.44 -16.02
N ILE A 18 -0.48 3.89 -15.83
CA ILE A 18 -1.14 3.94 -14.51
C ILE A 18 -1.63 2.55 -14.11
N ALA A 19 -0.67 1.68 -13.83
CA ALA A 19 -0.88 0.54 -12.96
C ALA A 19 0.23 0.50 -11.89
N SER A 20 0.54 1.63 -11.27
CA SER A 20 1.22 1.64 -9.96
C SER A 20 0.22 1.23 -8.88
N SER A 21 -0.16 -0.04 -8.92
CA SER A 21 -0.74 -0.69 -7.74
C SER A 21 0.39 -0.97 -6.75
N GLU A 22 1.00 0.08 -6.20
CA GLU A 22 1.59 -0.02 -4.87
C GLU A 22 0.40 -0.20 -3.92
N ARG A 23 -0.12 -1.43 -3.91
CA ARG A 23 -0.77 -1.94 -2.71
C ARG A 23 0.32 -1.77 -1.66
N ASN A 24 0.16 -0.76 -0.82
CA ASN A 24 0.75 -0.72 0.51
C ASN A 24 0.30 -2.02 1.19
N MET A 25 0.95 -3.12 0.85
CA MET A 25 0.89 -4.36 1.60
C MET A 25 1.40 -3.90 2.96
N PRO A 26 0.55 -3.93 4.01
CA PRO A 26 1.04 -3.62 5.34
C PRO A 26 2.23 -4.54 5.57
N ASP A 27 3.40 -3.94 5.77
CA ASP A 27 4.65 -4.64 5.93
C ASP A 27 4.53 -5.56 7.16
N SER A 28 4.14 -6.81 6.91
CA SER A 28 3.91 -7.83 7.95
C SER A 28 5.20 -8.21 8.67
N SER A 29 6.35 -7.72 8.20
CA SER A 29 7.66 -8.00 8.77
C SER A 29 7.96 -7.15 10.01
N ARG A 30 7.27 -6.03 10.22
CA ARG A 30 7.44 -5.23 11.43
C ARG A 30 6.51 -5.70 12.54
N TYR A 31 7.10 -6.36 13.54
CA TYR A 31 6.48 -6.59 14.84
C TYR A 31 6.81 -5.41 15.75
N GLU A 32 5.79 -4.82 16.38
CA GLU A 32 5.92 -3.72 17.31
C GLU A 32 5.42 -4.16 18.69
N ALA A 33 5.93 -3.52 19.75
CA ALA A 33 5.42 -3.71 21.10
C ALA A 33 3.99 -3.17 21.17
N CYS A 34 3.05 -4.02 21.57
CA CYS A 34 1.65 -3.62 21.74
C CYS A 34 1.21 -3.91 23.18
N LEU A 35 0.62 -2.90 23.83
CA LEU A 35 0.02 -3.02 25.14
C LEU A 35 -1.46 -3.40 25.00
N ILE A 36 -1.81 -4.62 25.44
CA ILE A 36 -3.18 -5.15 25.50
C ILE A 36 -3.44 -5.58 26.93
N ASP A 37 -4.52 -5.09 27.55
CA ASP A 37 -4.94 -5.47 28.91
C ASP A 37 -3.80 -5.40 29.95
N GLY A 38 -2.94 -4.38 29.83
CA GLY A 38 -1.79 -4.18 30.72
C GLY A 38 -0.59 -5.10 30.44
N LYS A 39 -0.63 -5.94 29.40
CA LYS A 39 0.47 -6.81 28.97
C LYS A 39 1.10 -6.30 27.69
N VAL A 40 2.44 -6.28 27.64
CA VAL A 40 3.19 -5.96 26.44
C VAL A 40 3.46 -7.25 25.67
N VAL A 41 3.01 -7.31 24.41
CA VAL A 41 3.28 -8.43 23.52
C VAL A 41 3.71 -7.92 22.15
N MET A 42 4.59 -8.66 21.48
CA MET A 42 5.08 -8.31 20.14
C MET A 42 4.10 -8.85 19.11
N MET A 43 3.50 -7.96 18.30
CA MET A 43 2.58 -8.36 17.25
C MET A 43 2.61 -7.39 16.07
N GLN A 44 1.92 -7.74 14.99
CA GLN A 44 1.80 -6.83 13.86
C GLN A 44 0.95 -5.60 14.22
N PRO A 45 1.29 -4.41 13.70
CA PRO A 45 0.62 -3.16 14.07
C PRO A 45 -0.88 -3.11 13.73
N ASN A 46 -1.32 -3.88 12.73
CA ASN A 46 -2.72 -4.07 12.37
C ASN A 46 -3.47 -4.97 13.38
N MET A 47 -2.84 -6.04 13.86
CA MET A 47 -3.38 -6.93 14.89
C MET A 47 -3.49 -6.19 16.23
N CYS A 48 -2.50 -5.36 16.57
CA CYS A 48 -2.54 -4.52 17.75
C CYS A 48 -3.80 -3.63 17.78
N TYR A 49 -4.10 -2.96 16.66
CA TYR A 49 -5.32 -2.17 16.53
C TYR A 49 -6.60 -3.00 16.56
N ALA A 50 -6.62 -4.15 15.88
CA ALA A 50 -7.78 -5.03 15.85
C ALA A 50 -8.17 -5.56 17.25
N MET A 51 -7.18 -5.74 18.12
CA MET A 51 -7.37 -6.15 19.52
C MET A 51 -7.67 -4.97 20.47
N GLY A 52 -7.72 -3.72 19.97
CA GLY A 52 -7.89 -2.54 20.81
C GLY A 52 -6.65 -2.16 21.62
N GLY A 53 -5.49 -2.71 21.28
CA GLY A 53 -4.22 -2.42 21.92
C GLY A 53 -3.63 -1.06 21.55
N ARG A 54 -2.69 -0.59 22.36
CA ARG A 54 -1.91 0.63 22.09
C ARG A 54 -0.49 0.26 21.67
N ARG A 55 -0.02 0.87 20.58
CA ARG A 55 1.37 0.74 20.14
C ARG A 55 2.29 1.38 21.18
N GLY A 56 3.28 0.62 21.65
CA GLY A 56 4.35 1.11 22.51
C GLY A 56 5.52 1.58 21.66
N GLY A 57 5.90 2.85 21.84
CA GLY A 57 7.13 3.42 21.28
C GLY A 57 8.31 3.20 22.21
#